data_AF-A0A139PC83-F1
#
_entry.id   AF-A0A139PC83-F1
#
_cell.length_a   1.000
_cell.length_b   1.000
_cell.length_c   1.000
_cell.angle_alpha   90.00
_cell.angle_beta   90.00
_cell.angle_gamma   90.00
#
_symmetry.space_group_name_H-M   'P 1'
#
loop_
_entity.id
_entity.type
_entity.pdbx_description
1 polymer ?
#
loop_
_entity_poly.entity_id
_entity_poly.type
_entity_poly.pdbx_seq_one_letter_code
_entity_poly.pdbx_strand_id
1 'polypeptide(L)'
;MAAKHGWKVGDKVKLDSNIYDADNEKGAKETVEVTIKGLFDGHNKSAVTYSQELYENTAITDIHTAAKLYGYTEDTAIYGDATFFVTADKNLDDVMKELNGISGINWKSYTLVKSSSNYPALEQSISGMYKMANLLFWGSLSFSVLLLALLLSLWINARRKEVGILLSIGLKQASILGQFITESILIAIPALISAYFLANYTARAIGNTVLANVTSGVAKQASKAAQASNLGGGAEVDGFSKTLSSLDISIQTSDFIIVFVLALVLVVLVMALASSNLLRKQPKELLLDSE
;
A
#
# COMPACT_ATOMS: atom_id res chain seq x y z
N MET A 1 7.70 -35.27 6.01
CA MET A 1 8.75 -36.26 5.64
C MET A 1 9.75 -36.58 6.76
N ALA A 2 10.49 -35.61 7.29
CA ALA A 2 11.58 -35.85 8.25
C ALA A 2 11.17 -36.61 9.53
N ALA A 3 10.03 -36.25 10.14
CA ALA A 3 9.53 -36.92 11.34
C ALA A 3 9.24 -38.41 11.12
N LYS A 4 8.73 -38.77 9.92
CA LYS A 4 8.44 -40.17 9.54
C LYS A 4 9.72 -41.01 9.46
N HIS A 5 10.82 -40.40 9.02
CA HIS A 5 12.11 -41.06 8.84
C HIS A 5 13.09 -40.83 10.01
N GLY A 6 12.67 -40.11 11.05
CA GLY A 6 13.52 -39.78 12.21
C GLY A 6 14.70 -38.86 11.88
N TRP A 7 14.66 -38.16 10.74
CA TRP A 7 15.75 -37.32 10.26
C TRP A 7 15.92 -36.04 11.08
N LYS A 8 17.17 -35.68 11.32
CA LYS A 8 17.60 -34.49 12.04
C LYS A 8 18.56 -33.66 11.20
N VAL A 9 18.70 -32.40 11.58
CA VAL A 9 19.71 -31.51 10.99
C VAL A 9 21.11 -32.11 11.25
N GLY A 10 21.90 -32.23 10.19
CA GLY A 10 23.21 -32.85 10.18
C GLY A 10 23.23 -34.30 9.71
N ASP A 11 22.08 -34.96 9.59
CA ASP A 11 22.02 -36.32 9.07
C ASP A 11 22.36 -36.36 7.58
N LYS A 12 22.99 -37.47 7.17
CA LYS A 12 23.26 -37.78 5.77
C LYS A 12 22.16 -38.69 5.24
N VAL A 13 21.58 -38.30 4.11
CA VAL A 13 20.52 -39.05 3.43
C VAL A 13 20.88 -39.26 1.97
N LYS A 14 20.43 -40.38 1.40
CA LYS A 14 20.61 -40.66 -0.02
C LYS A 14 19.33 -40.29 -0.76
N LEU A 15 19.48 -39.51 -1.83
CA LEU A 15 18.42 -39.17 -2.76
C LEU A 15 18.68 -39.93 -4.06
N ASP A 16 17.66 -40.63 -4.55
CA ASP A 16 17.71 -41.37 -5.80
C ASP A 16 16.94 -40.62 -6.88
N SER A 17 17.40 -40.72 -8.14
CA SER A 17 16.67 -40.22 -9.29
C SER A 17 15.28 -40.85 -9.37
N ASN A 18 14.26 -40.02 -9.60
CA ASN A 18 12.91 -40.51 -9.87
C ASN A 18 12.78 -40.86 -11.36
N ILE A 19 12.74 -42.15 -11.68
CA ILE A 19 12.58 -42.63 -13.08
C ILE A 19 11.16 -42.43 -13.64
N TYR A 20 10.19 -42.11 -12.79
CA TYR A 20 8.80 -41.85 -13.17
C TYR A 20 8.48 -40.37 -13.28
N ASP A 21 9.47 -39.51 -12.99
CA ASP A 21 9.33 -38.07 -13.17
C ASP A 21 9.35 -37.74 -14.67
N ALA A 22 8.41 -36.92 -15.12
CA ALA A 22 8.34 -36.47 -16.49
C ALA A 22 9.56 -35.62 -16.88
N ASP A 23 10.14 -34.90 -15.91
CA ASP A 23 11.29 -34.04 -16.12
C ASP A 23 12.62 -34.83 -16.19
N ASN A 24 12.60 -36.13 -15.84
CA ASN A 24 13.74 -37.03 -16.02
C ASN A 24 13.80 -37.57 -17.45
N GLU A 25 13.89 -36.69 -18.44
CA GLU A 25 13.93 -37.04 -19.87
C GLU A 25 15.09 -37.98 -20.24
N LYS A 26 16.19 -37.92 -19.47
CA LYS A 26 17.37 -38.78 -19.66
C LYS A 26 17.24 -40.16 -19.03
N GLY A 27 16.20 -40.42 -18.24
CA GLY A 27 16.04 -41.67 -17.51
C GLY A 27 17.19 -41.94 -16.52
N ALA A 28 17.71 -40.88 -15.89
CA ALA A 28 18.80 -40.94 -14.93
C ALA A 28 18.48 -41.88 -13.76
N LYS A 29 19.52 -42.57 -13.27
CA LYS A 29 19.47 -43.53 -12.15
C LYS A 29 20.61 -43.24 -11.17
N GLU A 30 20.75 -41.98 -10.80
CA GLU A 30 21.80 -41.49 -9.92
C GLU A 30 21.36 -41.61 -8.47
N THR A 31 22.33 -41.83 -7.58
CA THR A 31 22.16 -41.76 -6.13
C THR A 31 23.11 -40.71 -5.59
N VAL A 32 22.59 -39.69 -4.92
CA VAL A 32 23.36 -38.58 -4.37
C VAL A 32 23.22 -38.57 -2.84
N GLU A 33 24.34 -38.60 -2.13
CA GLU A 33 24.35 -38.42 -0.67
C GLU A 33 24.35 -36.92 -0.36
N VAL A 34 23.34 -36.47 0.38
CA VAL A 34 23.17 -35.07 0.80
C VAL A 34 23.13 -34.97 2.32
N THR A 35 23.46 -33.80 2.85
CA THR A 35 23.37 -33.52 4.29
C THR A 35 22.20 -32.59 4.57
N ILE A 36 21.36 -32.94 5.54
CA ILE A 36 20.23 -32.10 5.93
C ILE A 36 20.75 -30.85 6.65
N LYS A 37 20.66 -29.70 5.98
CA LYS A 37 21.10 -28.41 6.53
C LYS A 37 20.04 -27.73 7.41
N GLY A 38 18.78 -28.02 7.18
CA GLY A 38 17.66 -27.43 7.90
C GLY A 38 16.39 -28.24 7.69
N LEU A 39 15.45 -28.05 8.60
CA LEU A 39 14.09 -28.57 8.50
C LEU A 39 13.15 -27.38 8.63
N PHE A 40 12.18 -27.27 7.73
CA PHE A 40 11.09 -26.31 7.84
C PHE A 40 9.81 -27.05 8.17
N ASP A 41 8.90 -26.34 8.81
CA ASP A 41 7.55 -26.82 9.10
C ASP A 41 6.56 -26.06 8.23
N GLY A 42 5.56 -26.78 7.74
CA GLY A 42 4.56 -26.27 6.83
C GLY A 42 3.39 -27.23 6.81
N HIS A 43 2.19 -26.69 7.03
CA HIS A 43 0.96 -27.46 7.01
C HIS A 43 -0.02 -26.80 6.07
N ASN A 44 -0.52 -27.58 5.11
CA ASN A 44 -1.59 -27.12 4.23
C ASN A 44 -2.83 -26.80 5.07
N LYS A 45 -3.36 -25.59 4.90
CA LYS A 45 -4.59 -25.16 5.61
C LYS A 45 -5.87 -25.65 4.93
N SER A 46 -5.75 -26.24 3.76
CA SER A 46 -6.85 -26.73 2.93
C SER A 46 -6.43 -28.02 2.22
N ALA A 47 -7.42 -28.78 1.76
CA ALA A 47 -7.14 -30.00 1.01
C ALA A 47 -6.34 -29.70 -0.25
N VAL A 48 -5.26 -30.45 -0.47
CA VAL A 48 -4.45 -30.40 -1.69
C VAL A 48 -5.12 -31.21 -2.80
N THR A 49 -4.92 -30.78 -4.04
CA THR A 49 -5.35 -31.49 -5.25
C THR A 49 -4.27 -32.45 -5.72
N TYR A 50 -3.00 -32.07 -5.59
CA TYR A 50 -1.85 -32.85 -6.02
C TYR A 50 -0.88 -33.13 -4.88
N SER A 51 -0.17 -34.27 -4.93
CA SER A 51 0.81 -34.63 -3.90
C SER A 51 1.98 -33.66 -3.80
N GLN A 52 2.32 -32.98 -4.90
CA GLN A 52 3.36 -31.95 -4.98
C GLN A 52 3.01 -30.66 -4.23
N GLU A 53 1.73 -30.43 -3.92
CA GLU A 53 1.27 -29.27 -3.16
C GLU A 53 1.44 -29.45 -1.64
N LEU A 54 1.81 -30.66 -1.18
CA LEU A 54 2.01 -30.95 0.24
C LEU A 54 3.34 -30.37 0.73
N TYR A 55 3.26 -29.42 1.65
CA TYR A 55 4.46 -28.83 2.27
C TYR A 55 5.34 -29.90 2.92
N GLU A 56 4.74 -30.93 3.50
CA GLU A 56 5.44 -32.01 4.19
C GLU A 56 6.25 -32.92 3.25
N ASN A 57 6.09 -32.78 1.93
CA ASN A 57 6.77 -33.55 0.89
C ASN A 57 7.71 -32.70 0.02
N THR A 58 7.97 -31.44 0.39
CA THR A 58 8.87 -30.56 -0.35
C THR A 58 10.30 -30.68 0.17
N ALA A 59 11.25 -30.92 -0.73
CA ALA A 59 12.69 -30.82 -0.45
C ALA A 59 13.27 -29.65 -1.24
N ILE A 60 14.08 -28.82 -0.58
CA ILE A 60 14.79 -27.71 -1.21
C ILE A 60 16.27 -28.07 -1.20
N THR A 61 16.89 -28.04 -2.39
CA THR A 61 18.31 -28.36 -2.56
C THR A 61 18.97 -27.35 -3.48
N ASP A 62 20.29 -27.33 -3.48
CA ASP A 62 21.08 -26.57 -4.45
C ASP A 62 20.93 -27.13 -5.87
N ILE A 63 21.24 -26.29 -6.86
CA ILE A 63 21.15 -26.61 -8.28
C ILE A 63 22.05 -27.79 -8.67
N HIS A 64 23.24 -27.91 -8.06
CA HIS A 64 24.18 -28.97 -8.38
C HIS A 64 23.59 -30.36 -8.10
N THR A 65 23.03 -30.52 -6.90
CA THR A 65 22.37 -31.75 -6.48
C THR A 65 21.18 -32.09 -7.38
N ALA A 66 20.34 -31.10 -7.69
CA ALA A 66 19.19 -31.29 -8.58
C ALA A 66 19.63 -31.71 -9.99
N ALA A 67 20.58 -30.99 -10.60
CA ALA A 67 21.10 -31.31 -11.92
C ALA A 67 21.64 -32.74 -11.98
N LYS A 68 22.40 -33.16 -10.96
CA LYS A 68 22.95 -34.52 -10.88
C LYS A 68 21.85 -35.59 -10.80
N LEU A 69 20.81 -35.37 -10.01
CA LEU A 69 19.68 -36.32 -9.90
C LEU A 69 18.94 -36.52 -11.24
N TYR A 70 18.96 -35.54 -12.14
CA TYR A 70 18.37 -35.65 -13.48
C TYR A 70 19.40 -36.03 -14.57
N GLY A 71 20.65 -36.36 -14.20
CA GLY A 71 21.70 -36.73 -15.16
C GLY A 71 22.24 -35.56 -15.98
N TYR A 72 22.19 -34.35 -15.42
CA TYR A 72 22.77 -33.13 -15.96
C TYR A 72 23.99 -32.67 -15.14
N THR A 73 24.81 -31.85 -15.78
CA THR A 73 25.77 -30.96 -15.10
C THR A 73 25.17 -29.56 -14.99
N GLU A 74 25.69 -28.70 -14.11
CA GLU A 74 25.22 -27.31 -13.95
C GLU A 74 25.20 -26.53 -15.28
N ASP A 75 26.17 -26.78 -16.17
CA ASP A 75 26.28 -26.14 -17.48
C ASP A 75 25.22 -26.61 -18.49
N THR A 76 24.65 -27.79 -18.26
CA THR A 76 23.68 -28.44 -19.16
C THR A 76 22.28 -28.51 -18.57
N ALA A 77 22.11 -28.06 -17.33
CA ALA A 77 20.84 -28.11 -16.62
C ALA A 77 19.82 -27.21 -17.33
N ILE A 78 18.60 -27.71 -17.45
CA ILE A 78 17.47 -26.94 -17.96
C ILE A 78 16.78 -26.28 -16.77
N TYR A 79 16.79 -24.94 -16.74
CA TYR A 79 16.12 -24.16 -15.71
C TYR A 79 14.70 -23.82 -16.18
N GLY A 80 13.70 -24.19 -15.38
CA GLY A 80 12.30 -23.86 -15.67
C GLY A 80 12.01 -22.37 -15.48
N ASP A 81 12.53 -21.79 -14.39
CA ASP A 81 12.28 -20.40 -14.00
C ASP A 81 13.55 -19.68 -13.54
N ALA A 82 13.58 -18.36 -13.74
CA ALA A 82 14.61 -17.47 -13.20
C ALA A 82 13.94 -16.27 -12.52
N THR A 83 14.28 -16.05 -11.24
CA THR A 83 13.75 -14.92 -10.46
C THR A 83 14.79 -13.82 -10.33
N PHE A 84 14.40 -12.59 -10.68
CA PHE A 84 15.23 -11.40 -10.55
C PHE A 84 14.57 -10.41 -9.59
N PHE A 85 15.38 -9.77 -8.74
CA PHE A 85 14.91 -8.76 -7.82
C PHE A 85 15.21 -7.36 -8.37
N VAL A 86 14.20 -6.50 -8.40
CA VAL A 86 14.32 -5.10 -8.82
C VAL A 86 14.48 -4.23 -7.57
N THR A 87 15.40 -3.26 -7.61
CA THR A 87 15.57 -2.31 -6.51
C THR A 87 14.34 -1.43 -6.35
N ALA A 88 13.98 -1.09 -5.11
CA ALA A 88 12.71 -0.44 -4.78
C ALA A 88 12.53 0.97 -5.39
N ASP A 89 13.60 1.61 -5.86
CA ASP A 89 13.60 2.92 -6.50
C ASP A 89 13.22 2.89 -7.99
N LYS A 90 13.11 1.70 -8.60
CA LYS A 90 12.82 1.53 -10.02
C LYS A 90 11.37 1.13 -10.26
N ASN A 91 10.78 1.70 -11.32
CA ASN A 91 9.47 1.29 -11.77
C ASN A 91 9.56 -0.07 -12.48
N LEU A 92 8.84 -1.06 -11.95
CA LEU A 92 8.84 -2.42 -12.47
C LEU A 92 8.33 -2.51 -13.91
N ASP A 93 7.41 -1.64 -14.33
CA ASP A 93 6.92 -1.61 -15.71
C ASP A 93 8.00 -1.16 -16.70
N ASP A 94 8.83 -0.20 -16.29
CA ASP A 94 9.91 0.32 -17.12
C ASP A 94 11.04 -0.72 -17.24
N VAL A 95 11.39 -1.38 -16.14
CA VAL A 95 12.35 -2.50 -16.14
C VAL A 95 11.88 -3.64 -17.04
N MET A 96 10.59 -3.99 -16.99
CA MET A 96 10.02 -5.05 -17.84
C MET A 96 10.05 -4.70 -19.33
N LYS A 97 9.87 -3.42 -19.69
CA LYS A 97 10.03 -2.95 -21.08
C LYS A 97 11.48 -3.03 -21.52
N GLU A 98 12.41 -2.61 -20.66
CA GLU A 98 13.85 -2.67 -20.94
C GLU A 98 14.32 -4.11 -21.14
N LEU A 99 13.88 -5.04 -20.28
CA LEU A 99 14.19 -6.46 -20.41
C LEU A 99 13.69 -7.05 -21.74
N ASN A 100 12.43 -6.79 -22.11
CA ASN A 100 11.88 -7.23 -23.41
C ASN A 100 12.65 -6.65 -24.61
N GLY A 101 13.41 -5.56 -24.42
CA GLY A 101 14.24 -4.94 -25.46
C GLY A 101 15.61 -5.60 -25.64
N ILE A 102 16.02 -6.54 -24.77
CA ILE A 102 17.33 -7.19 -24.86
C ILE A 102 17.39 -8.07 -26.11
N SER A 103 18.35 -7.78 -26.99
CA SER A 103 18.65 -8.58 -28.16
C SER A 103 19.42 -9.85 -27.78
N GLY A 104 19.04 -10.98 -28.36
CA GLY A 104 19.65 -12.29 -28.09
C GLY A 104 18.80 -13.25 -27.25
N ILE A 105 17.67 -12.80 -26.69
CA ILE A 105 16.72 -13.65 -25.97
C ILE A 105 15.51 -13.93 -26.88
N ASN A 106 15.13 -15.21 -27.00
CA ASN A 106 13.92 -15.59 -27.73
C ASN A 106 12.68 -15.42 -26.85
N TRP A 107 12.13 -14.21 -26.80
CA TRP A 107 10.92 -13.88 -26.03
C TRP A 107 9.64 -14.62 -26.46
N LYS A 108 9.67 -15.44 -27.52
CA LYS A 108 8.56 -16.37 -27.83
C LYS A 108 8.61 -17.66 -27.01
N SER A 109 9.78 -17.99 -26.46
CA SER A 109 10.00 -19.19 -25.65
C SER A 109 9.98 -18.91 -24.15
N TYR A 110 10.01 -17.64 -23.74
CA TYR A 110 10.06 -17.23 -22.34
C TYR A 110 8.98 -16.19 -22.04
N THR A 111 8.36 -16.29 -20.87
CA THR A 111 7.39 -15.31 -20.39
C THR A 111 7.98 -14.56 -19.19
N LEU A 112 8.02 -13.23 -19.28
CA LEU A 112 8.32 -12.39 -18.13
C LEU A 112 7.04 -12.22 -17.30
N VAL A 113 7.01 -12.84 -16.13
CA VAL A 113 5.90 -12.75 -15.18
C VAL A 113 6.30 -11.80 -14.06
N LYS A 114 5.44 -10.81 -13.76
CA LYS A 114 5.65 -9.92 -12.62
C LYS A 114 5.30 -10.67 -11.34
N SER A 115 6.03 -10.42 -10.25
CA SER A 115 5.66 -10.97 -8.94
C SER A 115 4.24 -10.57 -8.52
N SER A 116 3.71 -9.46 -9.01
CA SER A 116 2.34 -9.02 -8.76
C SER A 116 1.28 -9.97 -9.35
N SER A 117 1.62 -10.71 -10.42
CA SER A 117 0.79 -11.78 -10.98
C SER A 117 0.73 -13.03 -10.08
N ASN A 118 1.77 -13.26 -9.27
CA ASN A 118 1.81 -14.37 -8.31
C ASN A 118 1.13 -14.01 -6.98
N TYR A 119 1.01 -12.71 -6.68
CA TYR A 119 0.34 -12.19 -5.49
C TYR A 119 -0.76 -11.16 -5.84
N PRO A 120 -1.75 -11.51 -6.68
CA PRO A 120 -2.72 -10.54 -7.18
C PRO A 120 -3.63 -10.00 -6.07
N ALA A 121 -3.91 -10.81 -5.04
CA ALA A 121 -4.63 -10.34 -3.86
C ALA A 121 -3.84 -9.30 -3.05
N LEU A 122 -2.52 -9.44 -2.99
CA LEU A 122 -1.68 -8.47 -2.29
C LEU A 122 -1.66 -7.15 -3.05
N GLU A 123 -1.45 -7.21 -4.37
CA GLU A 123 -1.50 -6.03 -5.24
C GLU A 123 -2.86 -5.33 -5.16
N GLN A 124 -3.95 -6.09 -5.27
CA GLN A 124 -5.30 -5.54 -5.20
C GLN A 124 -5.59 -4.96 -3.80
N SER A 125 -5.06 -5.54 -2.73
CA SER A 125 -5.16 -4.98 -1.37
C SER A 125 -4.41 -3.65 -1.26
N ILE A 126 -3.19 -3.56 -1.80
CA ILE A 126 -2.40 -2.31 -1.83
C ILE A 126 -3.13 -1.23 -2.65
N SER A 127 -3.57 -1.56 -3.85
CA SER A 127 -4.31 -0.63 -4.72
C SER A 127 -5.62 -0.17 -4.07
N GLY A 128 -6.34 -1.10 -3.43
CA GLY A 128 -7.55 -0.80 -2.66
C GLY A 128 -7.28 0.16 -1.51
N MET A 129 -6.17 0.00 -0.79
CA MET A 129 -5.73 0.93 0.26
C MET A 129 -5.47 2.32 -0.30
N TYR A 130 -4.76 2.45 -1.41
CA TYR A 130 -4.51 3.75 -2.05
C TYR A 130 -5.79 4.43 -2.50
N LYS A 131 -6.73 3.70 -3.11
CA LYS A 131 -8.03 4.24 -3.53
C LYS A 131 -8.84 4.75 -2.34
N MET A 132 -8.89 3.98 -1.26
CA MET A 132 -9.61 4.38 -0.03
C MET A 132 -8.94 5.57 0.65
N ALA A 133 -7.60 5.59 0.73
CA ALA A 133 -6.86 6.72 1.25
C ALA A 133 -7.12 8.00 0.44
N ASN A 134 -7.13 7.91 -0.89
CA ASN A 134 -7.38 9.05 -1.77
C ASN A 134 -8.83 9.56 -1.66
N LEU A 135 -9.81 8.65 -1.55
CA LEU A 135 -11.21 8.99 -1.32
C LEU A 135 -11.39 9.72 0.02
N LEU A 136 -10.79 9.19 1.10
CA LEU A 136 -10.82 9.82 2.41
C LEU A 136 -10.10 11.17 2.41
N PHE A 137 -8.97 11.28 1.72
CA PHE A 137 -8.23 12.53 1.58
C PHE A 137 -9.06 13.61 0.90
N TRP A 138 -9.52 13.37 -0.33
CA TRP A 138 -10.31 14.37 -1.08
C TRP A 138 -11.68 14.63 -0.47
N GLY A 139 -12.33 13.60 0.07
CA GLY A 139 -13.61 13.72 0.76
C GLY A 139 -13.50 14.60 2.01
N SER A 140 -12.53 14.32 2.88
CA SER A 140 -12.30 15.10 4.09
C SER A 140 -11.80 16.52 3.79
N LEU A 141 -10.91 16.69 2.81
CA LEU A 141 -10.41 18.00 2.40
C LEU A 141 -11.54 18.91 1.90
N SER A 142 -12.37 18.39 0.98
CA SER A 142 -13.49 19.17 0.42
C SER A 142 -14.50 19.54 1.50
N PHE A 143 -14.85 18.60 2.37
CA PHE A 143 -15.74 18.85 3.50
C PHE A 143 -15.17 19.90 4.47
N SER A 144 -13.87 19.82 4.77
CA SER A 144 -13.19 20.77 5.67
C SER A 144 -13.16 22.18 5.09
N VAL A 145 -12.87 22.33 3.78
CA VAL A 145 -12.89 23.63 3.10
C VAL A 145 -14.28 24.25 3.14
N LEU A 146 -15.32 23.47 2.84
CA LEU A 146 -16.72 23.94 2.87
C LEU A 146 -17.13 24.37 4.29
N LEU A 147 -16.81 23.56 5.29
CA LEU A 147 -17.15 23.83 6.69
C LEU A 147 -16.42 25.07 7.21
N LEU A 148 -15.13 25.21 6.89
CA LEU A 148 -14.32 26.36 7.28
C LEU A 148 -14.81 27.65 6.60
N ALA A 149 -15.14 27.58 5.31
CA ALA A 149 -15.74 28.71 4.58
C ALA A 149 -17.08 29.15 5.18
N LEU A 150 -17.94 28.19 5.54
CA LEU A 150 -19.21 28.47 6.18
C LEU A 150 -19.01 29.15 7.55
N LEU A 151 -18.13 28.60 8.40
CA LEU A 151 -17.88 29.14 9.74
C LEU A 151 -17.31 30.56 9.70
N LEU A 152 -16.30 30.80 8.85
CA LEU A 152 -15.70 32.13 8.73
C LEU A 152 -16.69 33.14 8.13
N SER A 153 -17.54 32.72 7.19
CA SER A 153 -18.61 33.55 6.65
C SER A 153 -19.66 33.92 7.70
N LEU A 154 -20.08 32.99 8.56
CA LEU A 154 -20.99 33.30 9.66
C LEU A 154 -20.33 34.23 10.68
N TRP A 155 -19.06 33.98 11.01
CA TRP A 155 -18.32 34.77 11.99
C TRP A 155 -18.12 36.22 11.54
N ILE A 156 -17.76 36.46 10.28
CA ILE A 156 -17.62 37.82 9.73
C ILE A 156 -18.97 38.54 9.67
N ASN A 157 -20.04 37.83 9.31
CA ASN A 157 -21.39 38.41 9.25
C ASN A 157 -21.90 38.81 10.64
N ALA A 158 -21.59 38.05 11.69
CA ALA A 158 -21.95 38.41 13.06
C ALA A 158 -21.29 39.74 13.51
N ARG A 159 -20.12 40.07 12.98
CA ARG A 159 -19.34 41.28 13.30
C ARG A 159 -19.53 42.42 12.29
N ARG A 160 -20.55 42.34 11.44
CA ARG A 160 -20.82 43.35 10.39
C ARG A 160 -20.96 44.78 10.93
N LYS A 161 -21.53 44.96 12.14
CA LYS A 161 -21.67 46.28 12.78
C LYS A 161 -20.32 46.87 13.16
N GLU A 162 -19.40 46.05 13.67
CA GLU A 162 -18.02 46.48 13.96
C GLU A 162 -17.32 46.95 12.68
N VAL A 163 -17.46 46.19 11.59
CA VAL A 163 -16.89 46.55 10.27
C VAL A 163 -17.46 47.88 9.77
N GLY A 164 -18.78 48.09 9.91
CA GLY A 164 -19.43 49.35 9.56
C GLY A 164 -18.90 50.55 10.37
N ILE A 165 -18.74 50.38 11.69
CA ILE A 165 -18.19 51.41 12.58
C ILE A 165 -16.74 51.74 12.21
N LEU A 166 -15.89 50.73 11.99
CA LEU A 166 -14.48 50.91 11.65
C LEU A 166 -14.32 51.63 10.29
N LEU A 167 -15.13 51.29 9.30
CA LEU A 167 -15.16 51.98 8.00
C LEU A 167 -15.62 53.44 8.15
N SER A 168 -16.64 53.70 8.98
CA SER A 168 -17.16 55.05 9.24
C SER A 168 -16.15 55.95 9.96
N ILE A 169 -15.24 55.39 10.78
CA ILE A 169 -14.14 56.13 11.43
C ILE A 169 -12.98 56.41 10.44
N GLY A 170 -13.03 55.87 9.22
CA GLY A 170 -12.08 56.14 8.14
C GLY A 170 -10.91 55.14 8.05
N LEU A 171 -11.02 53.98 8.71
CA LEU A 171 -10.03 52.91 8.56
C LEU A 171 -10.08 52.28 7.16
N LYS A 172 -8.91 51.95 6.62
CA LYS A 172 -8.79 51.29 5.32
C LYS A 172 -9.28 49.84 5.40
N GLN A 173 -9.99 49.37 4.37
CA GLN A 173 -10.46 47.97 4.25
C GLN A 173 -9.34 46.94 4.46
N ALA A 174 -8.12 47.22 3.97
CA ALA A 174 -6.96 46.36 4.15
C ALA A 174 -6.51 46.22 5.61
N SER A 175 -6.70 47.27 6.43
CA SER A 175 -6.35 47.23 7.86
C SER A 175 -7.30 46.31 8.64
N ILE A 176 -8.60 46.39 8.32
CA ILE A 176 -9.64 45.55 8.93
C ILE A 176 -9.42 44.08 8.51
N LEU A 177 -9.10 43.84 7.24
CA LEU A 177 -8.76 42.51 6.74
C LEU A 177 -7.52 41.93 7.43
N GLY A 178 -6.46 42.73 7.60
CA GLY A 178 -5.24 42.32 8.30
C GLY A 178 -5.49 41.91 9.75
N GLN A 179 -6.38 42.63 10.45
CA GLN A 179 -6.79 42.27 11.80
C GLN A 179 -7.49 40.89 11.83
N PHE A 180 -8.48 40.65 10.97
CA PHE A 180 -9.19 39.38 10.94
C PHE A 180 -8.30 38.20 10.56
N ILE A 181 -7.36 38.40 9.64
CA ILE A 181 -6.35 37.38 9.28
C ILE A 181 -5.47 37.07 10.49
N THR A 182 -4.99 38.10 11.20
CA THR A 182 -4.12 37.92 12.37
C THR A 182 -4.84 37.21 13.52
N GLU A 183 -6.09 37.59 13.81
CA GLU A 183 -6.93 36.92 14.81
C GLU A 183 -7.15 35.44 14.46
N SER A 184 -7.40 35.15 13.18
CA SER A 184 -7.62 33.78 12.70
C SER A 184 -6.38 32.91 12.81
N ILE A 185 -5.21 33.45 12.43
CA ILE A 185 -3.93 32.72 12.53
C ILE A 185 -3.60 32.43 13.99
N LEU A 186 -3.82 33.40 14.88
CA LEU A 186 -3.51 33.25 16.31
C LEU A 186 -4.31 32.12 16.97
N ILE A 187 -5.55 31.89 16.53
CA ILE A 187 -6.39 30.77 16.97
C ILE A 187 -6.04 29.47 16.22
N ALA A 188 -5.66 29.55 14.94
CA ALA A 188 -5.34 28.39 14.12
C ALA A 188 -4.07 27.66 14.58
N ILE A 189 -3.03 28.37 15.03
CA ILE A 189 -1.77 27.77 15.49
C ILE A 189 -1.97 26.73 16.61
N PRO A 190 -2.57 27.05 17.78
CA PRO A 190 -2.78 26.08 18.84
C PRO A 190 -3.77 24.97 18.43
N ALA A 191 -4.74 25.28 17.56
CA ALA A 191 -5.67 24.29 17.04
C ALA A 191 -4.96 23.24 16.16
N LEU A 192 -4.06 23.65 15.27
CA LEU A 192 -3.27 22.77 14.41
C LEU A 192 -2.28 21.90 15.20
N ILE A 193 -1.66 22.48 16.24
CA ILE A 193 -0.80 21.71 17.17
C ILE A 193 -1.62 20.63 17.87
N SER A 194 -2.81 20.96 18.35
CA SER A 194 -3.72 19.99 19.00
C SER A 194 -4.19 18.91 18.01
N ALA A 195 -4.45 19.30 16.76
CA ALA A 195 -4.85 18.38 15.69
C ALA A 195 -3.77 17.34 15.37
N TYR A 196 -2.48 17.68 15.48
CA TYR A 196 -1.39 16.70 15.29
C TYR A 196 -1.49 15.52 16.26
N PHE A 197 -1.72 15.79 17.55
CA PHE A 197 -1.86 14.73 18.55
C PHE A 197 -3.10 13.89 18.30
N LEU A 198 -4.22 14.52 17.94
CA LEU A 198 -5.46 13.83 17.61
C LEU A 198 -5.33 12.96 16.35
N ALA A 199 -4.62 13.46 15.33
CA ALA A 199 -4.37 12.74 14.08
C ALA A 199 -3.54 11.48 14.33
N ASN A 200 -2.49 11.53 15.15
CA ASN A 200 -1.68 10.35 15.47
C ASN A 200 -2.51 9.21 16.10
N TYR A 201 -3.45 9.54 16.98
CA TYR A 201 -4.33 8.54 17.59
C TYR A 201 -5.37 8.02 16.59
N THR A 202 -6.01 8.93 15.85
CA THR A 202 -7.14 8.60 14.97
C THR A 202 -6.70 7.89 13.70
N ALA A 203 -5.50 8.19 13.19
CA ALA A 203 -4.95 7.57 11.98
C ALA A 203 -4.80 6.05 12.12
N ARG A 204 -4.40 5.56 13.31
CA ARG A 204 -4.31 4.11 13.59
C ARG A 204 -5.67 3.42 13.55
N ALA A 205 -6.67 4.03 14.19
CA ALA A 205 -8.02 3.48 14.19
C ALA A 205 -8.62 3.43 12.77
N ILE A 206 -8.56 4.56 12.04
CA ILE A 206 -9.06 4.63 10.66
C ILE A 206 -8.27 3.68 9.75
N GLY A 207 -6.94 3.70 9.83
CA GLY A 207 -6.07 2.85 9.01
C GLY A 207 -6.34 1.36 9.20
N ASN A 208 -6.55 0.91 10.44
CA ASN A 208 -6.89 -0.48 10.73
C ASN A 208 -8.28 -0.86 10.19
N THR A 209 -9.27 0.03 10.29
CA THR A 209 -10.61 -0.21 9.73
C THR A 209 -10.57 -0.29 8.20
N VAL A 210 -9.83 0.61 7.54
CA VAL A 210 -9.67 0.59 6.08
C VAL A 210 -8.94 -0.68 5.66
N LEU A 211 -7.87 -1.05 6.37
CA LEU A 211 -7.13 -2.28 6.10
C LEU A 211 -8.02 -3.51 6.22
N ALA A 212 -8.83 -3.62 7.28
CA ALA A 212 -9.75 -4.74 7.47
C ALA A 212 -10.80 -4.83 6.35
N ASN A 213 -11.37 -3.69 5.94
CA ASN A 213 -12.39 -3.64 4.88
C ASN A 213 -11.82 -4.01 3.51
N VAL A 214 -10.66 -3.48 3.15
CA VAL A 214 -9.99 -3.79 1.88
C VAL A 214 -9.53 -5.24 1.86
N THR A 215 -8.85 -5.69 2.92
CA THR A 215 -8.29 -7.04 3.01
C THR A 215 -9.38 -8.12 2.99
N SER A 216 -10.48 -7.93 3.72
CA SER A 216 -11.57 -8.92 3.76
C SER A 216 -12.31 -9.04 2.43
N GLY A 217 -12.47 -7.93 1.69
CA GLY A 217 -13.06 -7.94 0.35
C GLY A 217 -12.17 -8.65 -0.67
N VAL A 218 -10.87 -8.34 -0.65
CA VAL A 218 -9.89 -8.87 -1.59
C VAL A 218 -9.59 -10.35 -1.33
N ALA A 219 -9.43 -10.76 -0.07
CA ALA A 219 -9.17 -12.16 0.28
C ALA A 219 -10.30 -13.10 -0.19
N LYS A 220 -11.57 -12.66 -0.08
CA LYS A 220 -12.72 -13.43 -0.57
C LYS A 220 -12.72 -13.58 -2.10
N GLN A 221 -12.31 -12.53 -2.82
CA GLN A 221 -12.26 -12.56 -4.28
C GLN A 221 -11.09 -13.42 -4.77
N ALA A 222 -9.93 -13.31 -4.12
CA ALA A 222 -8.75 -14.11 -4.41
C ALA A 222 -8.98 -15.60 -4.17
N SER A 223 -9.62 -15.96 -3.05
CA SER A 223 -9.98 -17.35 -2.75
C SER A 223 -10.90 -17.96 -3.81
N LYS A 224 -11.87 -17.19 -4.33
CA LYS A 224 -12.74 -17.64 -5.44
C LYS A 224 -11.98 -17.84 -6.74
N ALA A 225 -11.03 -16.96 -7.06
CA ALA A 225 -10.22 -17.07 -8.28
C ALA A 225 -9.20 -18.23 -8.21
N ALA A 226 -8.64 -18.50 -7.03
CA ALA A 226 -7.79 -19.68 -6.80
C ALA A 226 -8.58 -20.99 -7.01
N GLN A 227 -9.80 -21.08 -6.46
CA GLN A 227 -10.70 -22.21 -6.69
C GLN A 227 -11.06 -22.39 -8.17
N ALA A 228 -11.32 -21.30 -8.90
CA ALA A 228 -11.62 -21.35 -10.33
C ALA A 228 -10.42 -21.80 -11.18
N SER A 229 -9.20 -21.68 -10.66
CA SER A 229 -7.96 -22.08 -11.35
C SER A 229 -7.51 -23.50 -10.99
N ASN A 230 -8.35 -24.29 -10.30
CA ASN A 230 -8.06 -25.64 -9.81
C ASN A 230 -6.81 -25.75 -8.91
N LEU A 231 -6.37 -24.64 -8.32
CA LEU A 231 -5.25 -24.64 -7.39
C LEU A 231 -5.74 -25.26 -6.07
N GLY A 232 -5.08 -26.32 -5.60
CA GLY A 232 -5.40 -26.96 -4.32
C GLY A 232 -4.87 -26.17 -3.13
N GLY A 233 -5.02 -26.68 -1.90
CA GLY A 233 -4.60 -26.01 -0.66
C GLY A 233 -3.08 -25.86 -0.45
N GLY A 234 -2.30 -25.83 -1.52
CA GLY A 234 -0.84 -25.68 -1.56
C GLY A 234 -0.31 -24.27 -1.30
N ALA A 235 1.01 -24.14 -1.31
CA ALA A 235 1.72 -22.87 -1.12
C ALA A 235 1.34 -21.79 -2.14
N GLU A 236 0.95 -22.20 -3.34
CA GLU A 236 0.53 -21.32 -4.42
C GLU A 236 -0.78 -20.60 -4.09
N VAL A 237 -1.74 -21.27 -3.44
CA VAL A 237 -3.00 -20.64 -3.00
C VAL A 237 -2.79 -19.76 -1.77
N ASP A 238 -1.90 -20.14 -0.87
CA ASP A 238 -1.50 -19.29 0.26
C ASP A 238 -0.83 -17.99 -0.24
N GLY A 239 -0.02 -18.06 -1.29
CA GLY A 239 0.54 -16.89 -1.98
C GLY A 239 -0.55 -16.07 -2.67
N PHE A 240 -1.40 -16.71 -3.45
CA PHE A 240 -2.47 -16.03 -4.20
C PHE A 240 -3.48 -15.32 -3.28
N SER A 241 -3.71 -15.84 -2.08
CA SER A 241 -4.64 -15.29 -1.08
C SER A 241 -3.97 -14.34 -0.08
N LYS A 242 -2.65 -14.15 -0.14
CA LYS A 242 -1.92 -13.25 0.75
C LYS A 242 -2.36 -11.81 0.52
N THR A 243 -2.64 -11.11 1.60
CA THR A 243 -3.10 -9.71 1.64
C THR A 243 -2.27 -8.92 2.65
N LEU A 244 -2.46 -7.60 2.75
CA LEU A 244 -1.78 -6.80 3.78
C LEU A 244 -2.20 -7.29 5.17
N SER A 245 -1.21 -7.68 5.98
CA SER A 245 -1.44 -8.15 7.35
C SER A 245 -1.37 -7.02 8.38
N SER A 246 -0.62 -5.96 8.09
CA SER A 246 -0.39 -4.87 9.02
C SER A 246 -0.12 -3.57 8.29
N LEU A 247 -0.48 -2.46 8.92
CA LEU A 247 -0.18 -1.11 8.47
C LEU A 247 0.71 -0.47 9.53
N ASP A 248 1.90 -0.04 9.14
CA ASP A 248 2.70 0.86 9.98
C ASP A 248 2.38 2.30 9.59
N ILE A 249 1.87 3.07 10.54
CA ILE A 249 1.48 4.47 10.33
C ILE A 249 2.43 5.34 11.12
N SER A 250 3.31 6.02 10.38
CA SER A 250 4.20 7.04 10.90
C SER A 250 3.89 8.37 10.22
N ILE A 251 3.65 9.42 11.01
CA ILE A 251 3.50 10.77 10.51
C ILE A 251 4.87 11.43 10.57
N GLN A 252 5.54 11.56 9.41
CA GLN A 252 6.82 12.22 9.34
C GLN A 252 6.68 13.72 9.65
N THR A 253 7.65 14.27 10.38
CA THR A 253 7.61 15.69 10.78
C THR A 253 7.62 16.63 9.58
N SER A 254 8.31 16.26 8.48
CA SER A 254 8.29 17.03 7.23
C SER A 254 6.88 17.18 6.66
N ASP A 255 6.11 16.10 6.66
CA ASP A 255 4.79 16.05 6.04
C ASP A 255 3.80 16.86 6.87
N PHE A 256 3.94 16.80 8.19
CA PHE A 256 3.18 17.64 9.09
C PHE A 256 3.45 19.14 8.86
N ILE A 257 4.70 19.56 8.69
CA ILE A 257 5.05 20.97 8.44
C ILE A 257 4.41 21.45 7.13
N ILE A 258 4.42 20.63 6.08
CA ILE A 258 3.78 20.97 4.79
C ILE A 258 2.28 21.18 4.98
N VAL A 259 1.60 20.24 5.66
CA VAL A 259 0.15 20.34 5.94
C VAL A 259 -0.15 21.54 6.83
N PHE A 260 0.69 21.82 7.82
CA PHE A 260 0.54 22.96 8.73
C PHE A 260 0.57 24.29 7.96
N VAL A 261 1.56 24.46 7.07
CA VAL A 261 1.67 25.66 6.23
C VAL A 261 0.48 25.77 5.27
N LEU A 262 0.10 24.66 4.62
CA LEU A 262 -1.05 24.66 3.71
C LEU A 262 -2.36 25.01 4.42
N ALA A 263 -2.57 24.52 5.64
CA ALA A 263 -3.75 24.84 6.44
C ALA A 263 -3.79 26.34 6.82
N LEU A 264 -2.65 26.94 7.17
CA LEU A 264 -2.58 28.38 7.42
C LEU A 264 -2.87 29.19 6.16
N VAL A 265 -2.29 28.81 5.02
CA VAL A 265 -2.58 29.45 3.72
C VAL A 265 -4.07 29.35 3.38
N LEU A 266 -4.69 28.18 3.62
CA LEU A 266 -6.11 27.98 3.40
C LEU A 266 -6.96 28.91 4.27
N VAL A 267 -6.65 29.04 5.57
CA VAL A 267 -7.34 29.97 6.48
C VAL A 267 -7.27 31.40 5.96
N VAL A 268 -6.09 31.85 5.51
CA VAL A 268 -5.91 33.19 4.94
C VAL A 268 -6.76 33.39 3.68
N LEU A 269 -6.74 32.43 2.75
CA LEU A 269 -7.50 32.51 1.51
C LEU A 269 -9.01 32.56 1.76
N VAL A 270 -9.50 31.66 2.62
CA VAL A 270 -10.94 31.60 2.93
C VAL A 270 -11.38 32.85 3.69
N MET A 271 -10.58 33.35 4.63
CA MET A 271 -10.86 34.60 5.34
C MET A 271 -10.87 35.80 4.38
N ALA A 272 -9.92 35.89 3.46
CA ALA A 272 -9.89 36.95 2.46
C ALA A 272 -11.13 36.95 1.56
N LEU A 273 -11.59 35.77 1.12
CA LEU A 273 -12.80 35.63 0.32
C LEU A 273 -14.06 36.03 1.11
N ALA A 274 -14.21 35.52 2.34
CA ALA A 274 -15.35 35.82 3.20
C ALA A 274 -15.42 37.32 3.56
N SER A 275 -14.28 37.91 3.92
CA SER A 275 -14.18 39.31 4.31
C SER A 275 -14.34 40.27 3.13
N SER A 276 -13.81 39.94 1.94
CA SER A 276 -13.96 40.75 0.72
C SER A 276 -15.43 40.96 0.32
N ASN A 277 -16.27 39.92 0.45
CA ASN A 277 -17.70 40.03 0.19
C ASN A 277 -18.40 41.03 1.12
N LEU A 278 -17.96 41.15 2.37
CA LEU A 278 -18.55 42.06 3.35
C LEU A 278 -17.96 43.48 3.25
N LEU A 279 -16.65 43.60 3.08
CA LEU A 279 -15.93 44.88 3.02
C LEU A 279 -16.26 45.71 1.77
N ARG A 280 -16.78 45.08 0.70
CA ARG A 280 -17.27 45.77 -0.50
C ARG A 280 -18.62 46.49 -0.29
N LYS A 281 -19.37 46.17 0.77
CA LYS A 281 -20.64 46.83 1.06
C LYS A 281 -20.44 48.26 1.56
N GLN A 282 -21.41 49.15 1.31
CA GLN A 282 -21.32 50.51 1.82
C GLN A 282 -21.52 50.54 3.34
N PRO A 283 -20.83 51.44 4.08
CA PRO A 283 -20.97 51.53 5.55
C PRO A 283 -22.40 51.75 6.01
N LYS A 284 -23.18 52.51 5.23
CA LYS A 284 -24.59 52.77 5.48
C LYS A 284 -25.44 51.49 5.40
N GLU A 285 -25.16 50.60 4.44
CA GLU A 285 -25.85 49.31 4.34
C GLU A 285 -25.48 48.40 5.51
N LEU A 286 -24.21 48.32 5.88
CA LEU A 286 -23.73 47.50 7.01
C LEU A 286 -24.37 47.89 8.36
N LEU A 287 -24.75 49.17 8.52
CA LEU A 287 -25.37 49.72 9.71
C LEU A 287 -26.90 49.69 9.69
N LEU A 288 -27.54 49.75 8.51
CA LEU A 288 -29.00 49.80 8.35
C LEU A 288 -29.66 48.42 8.13
N ASP A 289 -28.92 47.38 7.74
CA ASP A 289 -29.45 46.03 7.43
C ASP A 289 -30.00 45.26 8.67
N SER A 290 -30.31 45.95 9.77
CA SER A 290 -30.81 45.36 11.03
C SER A 290 -32.29 45.63 11.31
N GLU A 291 -33.10 45.83 10.27
CA GLU A 291 -34.54 45.52 10.34
C GLU A 291 -34.78 44.09 9.82
#